data_AF-A0ABD5T4U3-F1
#
_entry.id   AF-A0ABD5T4U3-F1
#
_cell.length_a   1.000
_cell.length_b   1.000
_cell.length_c   1.000
_cell.angle_alpha   90.00
_cell.angle_beta   90.00
_cell.angle_gamma   90.00
#
_symmetry.space_group_name_H-M   'P 1'
#
loop_
_entity.id
_entity.type
_entity.pdbx_description
1 polymer ?
#
loop_
_entity_poly.entity_id
_entity_poly.type
_entity_poly.pdbx_seq_one_letter_code
_entity_poly.pdbx_strand_id
1 'polypeptide(L)'
;MTAFDELERGDIVWGTDPLSDKGRPLLVLGTPRFPDHGLQLIRVLISSKSYHDDALTLRDEDYEGAPLGKRSHVLPWSLATLNSVTEVEFHMTSLVDERTEDVATQLIGYVNS
;
A
#
# COMPACT_ATOMS: atom_id res chain seq x y z
N MET A 1 1.99 4.25 -18.02
CA MET A 1 1.30 3.46 -16.99
C MET A 1 2.30 2.44 -16.52
N THR A 2 2.62 2.42 -15.22
CA THR A 2 3.49 1.38 -14.64
C THR A 2 2.80 0.02 -14.80
N ALA A 3 3.50 -0.97 -15.34
CA ALA A 3 2.93 -2.30 -15.48
C ALA A 3 2.85 -3.00 -14.11
N PHE A 4 1.94 -3.95 -13.95
CA PHE A 4 1.75 -4.66 -12.67
C PHE A 4 3.03 -5.38 -12.20
N ASP A 5 3.80 -5.92 -13.15
CA ASP A 5 5.07 -6.60 -12.89
C ASP A 5 6.24 -5.64 -12.62
N GLU A 6 6.06 -4.35 -12.89
CA GLU A 6 7.02 -3.28 -12.58
C GLU A 6 6.72 -2.59 -11.23
N LEU A 7 5.65 -2.98 -10.54
CA LEU A 7 5.34 -2.41 -9.23
C LEU A 7 6.39 -2.85 -8.20
N GLU A 8 6.76 -1.92 -7.33
CA GLU A 8 7.79 -2.08 -6.32
C GLU A 8 7.27 -1.74 -4.92
N ARG A 9 8.08 -2.10 -3.92
CA ARG A 9 7.81 -1.70 -2.53
C ARG A 9 7.85 -0.17 -2.44
N GLY A 10 6.86 0.41 -1.77
CA GLY A 10 6.68 1.86 -1.65
C GLY A 10 5.64 2.42 -2.61
N ASP A 11 5.31 1.70 -3.69
CA ASP A 11 4.28 2.14 -4.64
C ASP A 11 2.91 2.23 -3.97
N ILE A 12 2.19 3.28 -4.32
CA ILE A 12 0.80 3.50 -3.98
C ILE A 12 -0.03 3.34 -5.26
N VAL A 13 -0.93 2.36 -5.23
CA VAL A 13 -1.81 2.05 -6.36
C VAL A 13 -3.26 2.25 -5.97
N TRP A 14 -4.11 2.62 -6.93
CA TRP A 14 -5.54 2.50 -6.77
C TRP A 14 -5.95 1.07 -7.12
N GLY A 15 -6.45 0.32 -6.14
CA GLY A 15 -6.80 -1.08 -6.32
C GLY A 15 -8.16 -1.46 -5.75
N THR A 16 -8.59 -2.68 -6.05
CA THR A 16 -9.85 -3.25 -5.57
C THR A 16 -9.79 -3.49 -4.06
N ASP A 17 -10.83 -3.09 -3.35
CA ASP A 17 -11.07 -3.46 -1.95
C ASP A 17 -11.98 -4.70 -1.93
N PRO A 18 -11.53 -5.88 -1.49
CA PRO A 18 -12.35 -7.10 -1.53
C PRO A 18 -13.59 -7.01 -0.63
N LEU A 19 -13.67 -6.02 0.27
CA LEU A 19 -14.79 -5.82 1.18
C LEU A 19 -15.65 -4.59 0.82
N SER A 20 -15.44 -3.97 -0.35
CA SER A 20 -16.14 -2.76 -0.78
C SER A 20 -16.25 -2.66 -2.30
N ASP A 21 -17.41 -2.27 -2.81
CA ASP A 21 -17.62 -2.03 -4.25
C ASP A 21 -16.82 -0.84 -4.81
N LYS A 22 -16.14 -0.09 -3.94
CA LYS A 22 -15.26 1.02 -4.30
C LYS A 22 -13.80 0.63 -4.12
N GLY A 23 -12.98 0.96 -5.12
CA GLY A 23 -11.53 0.92 -4.99
C GLY A 23 -11.00 1.92 -3.97
N ARG A 24 -9.74 1.71 -3.56
CA ARG A 24 -9.03 2.55 -2.58
C ARG A 24 -7.54 2.61 -2.90
N PRO A 25 -6.82 3.62 -2.39
CA PRO A 25 -5.37 3.62 -2.44
C PRO A 25 -4.79 2.53 -1.53
N LEU A 26 -3.82 1.78 -2.05
CA LEU A 26 -3.13 0.66 -1.41
C LEU A 26 -1.63 0.92 -1.46
N LEU A 27 -0.93 0.74 -0.34
CA LEU A 27 0.53 0.80 -0.29
C LEU A 27 1.11 -0.61 -0.47
N VAL A 28 1.98 -0.79 -1.46
CA VAL A 28 2.73 -2.02 -1.70
C VAL A 28 3.91 -2.08 -0.72
N LEU A 29 3.97 -3.16 0.07
CA LEU A 29 5.04 -3.43 1.03
C LEU A 29 5.98 -4.55 0.59
N GLY A 30 5.57 -5.36 -0.39
CA GLY A 30 6.40 -6.42 -0.95
C GLY A 30 5.83 -6.98 -2.25
N THR A 31 6.73 -7.43 -3.11
CA THR A 31 6.44 -7.91 -4.46
C THR A 31 7.05 -9.29 -4.73
N PRO A 32 6.81 -10.29 -3.85
CA PRO A 32 7.38 -11.62 -4.05
C PRO A 32 6.91 -12.24 -5.37
N ARG A 33 7.85 -12.89 -6.07
CA ARG A 33 7.58 -13.66 -7.28
C ARG A 33 7.77 -15.15 -7.00
N PHE A 34 6.73 -15.93 -7.26
CA PHE A 34 6.72 -17.36 -7.06
C PHE A 34 6.71 -18.09 -8.41
N PRO A 35 7.46 -19.20 -8.58
CA PRO A 35 7.54 -19.93 -9.85
C PRO A 35 6.19 -20.28 -10.48
N ASP A 36 5.22 -20.74 -9.66
CA ASP A 36 3.92 -21.22 -10.15
C ASP A 36 2.76 -20.24 -9.93
N HIS A 37 2.99 -19.14 -9.19
CA HIS A 37 1.94 -18.19 -8.79
C HIS A 37 2.21 -16.74 -9.23
N GLY A 38 3.33 -16.51 -9.94
CA GLY A 38 3.68 -15.19 -10.46
C GLY A 38 3.99 -14.17 -9.36
N LEU A 39 3.78 -12.90 -9.69
CA LEU A 39 3.93 -11.78 -8.76
C LEU A 39 2.69 -11.68 -7.85
N GLN A 40 2.95 -11.54 -6.55
CA GLN A 40 1.94 -11.19 -5.56
C GLN A 40 2.30 -9.85 -4.92
N LEU A 41 1.31 -8.98 -4.71
CA LEU A 41 1.50 -7.69 -4.04
C LEU A 41 1.05 -7.79 -2.59
N ILE A 42 1.99 -7.77 -1.66
CA ILE A 42 1.70 -7.63 -0.23
C ILE A 42 1.42 -6.15 0.02
N ARG A 43 0.24 -5.82 0.55
CA ARG A 43 -0.20 -4.43 0.67
C ARG A 43 -0.95 -4.13 1.97
N VAL A 44 -1.08 -2.84 2.27
CA VAL A 44 -1.96 -2.28 3.31
C VAL A 44 -2.86 -1.18 2.74
N LEU A 45 -3.99 -0.94 3.38
CA LEU A 45 -4.93 0.12 3.00
C LEU A 45 -4.39 1.50 3.38
N ILE A 46 -4.68 2.49 2.53
CA ILE A 46 -4.58 3.91 2.85
C ILE A 46 -6.00 4.50 2.97
N SER A 47 -6.19 5.36 3.96
CA SER A 47 -7.46 6.04 4.20
C SER A 47 -7.28 7.53 4.52
N SER A 48 -8.22 8.35 4.10
CA SER A 48 -8.30 9.75 4.55
C SER A 48 -8.76 9.90 6.01
N LYS A 49 -9.11 8.79 6.69
CA LYS A 49 -9.50 8.77 8.11
C LYS A 49 -8.49 7.98 8.95
N SER A 50 -8.10 8.55 10.08
CA SER A 50 -7.36 7.87 11.14
C SER A 50 -8.34 7.12 12.05
N TYR A 51 -8.72 5.91 11.67
CA TYR A 51 -9.65 5.07 12.45
C TYR A 51 -9.05 4.55 13.77
N HIS A 52 -7.75 4.71 13.98
CA HIS A 52 -6.99 4.18 15.11
C HIS A 52 -5.76 5.06 15.38
N ASP A 53 -5.27 5.07 16.62
CA ASP A 53 -4.12 5.89 17.04
C ASP A 53 -2.80 5.44 16.38
N ASP A 54 -2.67 4.14 16.11
CA ASP A 54 -1.52 3.57 15.39
C ASP A 54 -1.59 3.75 13.86
N ALA A 55 -2.55 4.51 13.34
CA ALA A 55 -2.58 4.87 11.92
C ALA A 55 -1.42 5.82 11.60
N LEU A 56 -0.59 5.48 10.62
CA LEU A 56 0.55 6.32 10.25
C LEU A 56 0.08 7.45 9.33
N THR A 57 0.13 8.68 9.84
CA THR A 57 -0.23 9.87 9.06
C THR A 57 0.78 10.11 7.94
N LEU A 58 0.33 10.19 6.69
CA LEU A 58 1.17 10.53 5.55
C LEU A 58 1.29 12.06 5.41
N ARG A 59 2.52 12.54 5.29
CA ARG A 59 2.90 13.93 5.05
C ARG A 59 3.45 14.13 3.65
N ASP A 60 3.50 15.37 3.20
CA ASP A 60 3.93 15.67 1.84
C ASP A 60 5.39 15.24 1.61
N GLU A 61 6.22 15.29 2.66
CA GLU A 61 7.62 14.82 2.68
C GLU A 61 7.77 13.29 2.67
N ASP A 62 6.69 12.56 2.95
CA ASP A 62 6.70 11.09 2.96
C ASP A 62 6.63 10.49 1.54
N TYR A 63 6.34 11.31 0.52
CA TYR A 63 6.20 10.87 -0.88
C TYR A 63 7.46 11.19 -1.68
N GLU A 64 7.89 10.27 -2.53
CA GLU A 64 8.93 10.56 -3.55
C GLU A 64 8.34 11.37 -4.71
N GLY A 65 7.07 11.14 -5.00
CA GLY A 65 6.30 11.83 -6.03
C GLY A 65 5.32 12.87 -5.49
N ALA A 66 4.27 13.14 -6.26
CA ALA A 66 3.20 14.01 -5.81
C ALA A 66 2.38 13.35 -4.67
N PRO A 67 2.00 14.08 -3.61
CA PRO A 67 1.12 13.56 -2.57
C PRO A 67 -0.28 13.22 -3.10
N LEU A 68 -1.06 12.41 -2.35
CA LEU A 68 -2.42 12.00 -2.69
C LEU A 68 -3.48 13.13 -2.70
N GLY A 69 -3.08 14.39 -2.54
CA GLY A 69 -3.93 15.58 -2.55
C GLY A 69 -4.81 15.77 -1.30
N LYS A 70 -5.00 14.74 -0.48
CA LYS A 70 -5.64 14.82 0.84
C LYS A 70 -4.77 14.15 1.88
N ARG A 71 -4.82 14.70 3.11
CA ARG A 71 -4.22 14.06 4.27
C ARG A 71 -4.76 12.64 4.40
N SER A 72 -3.85 11.69 4.38
CA SER A 72 -4.16 10.26 4.36
C SER A 72 -3.32 9.54 5.42
N HIS A 73 -3.71 8.32 5.73
CA HIS A 73 -3.13 7.51 6.78
C HIS A 73 -2.98 6.08 6.27
N VAL A 74 -1.84 5.47 6.52
CA VAL A 74 -1.65 4.04 6.29
C VAL A 74 -2.23 3.29 7.49
N LEU A 75 -2.89 2.15 7.22
CA LEU A 75 -3.50 1.29 8.24
C LEU A 75 -2.72 -0.04 8.34
N PRO A 76 -1.68 -0.15 9.20
CA PRO A 76 -0.75 -1.29 9.20
C PRO A 76 -1.40 -2.65 9.44
N TRP A 77 -2.48 -2.70 10.21
CA TRP A 77 -3.23 -3.93 10.51
C TRP A 77 -4.07 -4.47 9.33
N SER A 78 -4.17 -3.72 8.23
CA SER A 78 -5.02 -4.08 7.07
C SER A 78 -4.28 -4.89 5.99
N LEU A 79 -3.31 -5.71 6.41
CA LEU A 79 -2.49 -6.52 5.54
C LEU A 79 -3.33 -7.48 4.69
N ALA A 80 -3.14 -7.44 3.37
CA ALA A 80 -3.57 -8.53 2.50
C ALA A 80 -2.73 -8.58 1.23
N THR A 81 -2.98 -9.60 0.41
CA THR A 81 -2.26 -9.85 -0.84
C THR A 81 -3.19 -9.67 -2.03
N LEU A 82 -2.73 -8.98 -3.08
CA LEU A 82 -3.34 -9.01 -4.41
C LEU A 82 -2.55 -9.93 -5.34
N ASN A 83 -3.25 -10.71 -6.14
CA ASN A 83 -2.65 -11.79 -6.95
C ASN A 83 -2.87 -11.59 -8.46
N SER A 84 -3.63 -10.57 -8.87
CA SER A 84 -3.97 -10.33 -10.27
C SER A 84 -3.81 -8.86 -10.65
N VAL A 85 -3.32 -8.64 -11.88
CA VAL A 85 -3.28 -7.33 -12.53
C VAL A 85 -4.65 -6.64 -12.57
N THR A 86 -5.73 -7.42 -12.65
CA THR A 86 -7.10 -6.88 -12.69
C THR A 86 -7.54 -6.22 -11.37
N GLU A 87 -6.80 -6.45 -10.29
CA GLU A 87 -7.07 -5.86 -8.97
C GLU A 87 -6.38 -4.51 -8.78
N VAL A 88 -5.55 -4.08 -9.74
CA VAL A 88 -4.87 -2.78 -9.76
C VAL A 88 -5.35 -1.97 -10.95
N GLU A 89 -5.95 -0.81 -10.68
CA GLU A 89 -6.51 0.05 -11.71
C GLU A 89 -5.44 0.98 -12.31
N PHE A 90 -4.66 1.64 -11.46
CA PHE A 90 -3.54 2.48 -11.87
C PHE A 90 -2.57 2.79 -10.71
N HIS A 91 -1.31 3.01 -11.06
CA HIS A 91 -0.31 3.58 -10.16
C HIS A 91 -0.61 5.05 -9.86
N MET A 92 -0.48 5.47 -8.60
CA MET A 92 -0.76 6.83 -8.14
C MET A 92 0.52 7.64 -7.87
N THR A 93 1.40 7.13 -7.01
CA THR A 93 2.63 7.77 -6.50
C THR A 93 3.40 6.73 -5.68
N SER A 94 4.54 7.08 -5.07
CA SER A 94 5.30 6.23 -4.15
C SER A 94 5.65 6.95 -2.84
N LEU A 95 5.89 6.18 -1.79
CA LEU A 95 6.47 6.66 -0.53
C LEU A 95 7.99 6.55 -0.56
N VAL A 96 8.67 7.43 0.18
CA VAL A 96 10.11 7.31 0.42
C VAL A 96 10.41 6.03 1.22
N ASP A 97 11.59 5.47 1.03
CA ASP A 97 12.04 4.24 1.70
C ASP A 97 11.88 4.29 3.22
N GLU A 98 12.29 5.40 3.85
CA GLU A 98 12.18 5.60 5.30
C GLU A 98 10.74 5.45 5.78
N ARG A 99 9.78 6.06 5.06
CA ARG A 99 8.38 5.98 5.43
C ARG A 99 7.79 4.59 5.19
N THR A 100 8.20 3.94 4.12
CA THR A 100 7.78 2.57 3.83
C THR A 100 8.29 1.60 4.91
N GLU A 101 9.49 1.85 5.45
CA GLU A 101 10.06 1.09 6.56
C GLU A 101 9.32 1.31 7.88
N ASP A 102 8.91 2.56 8.19
CA ASP A 102 8.07 2.85 9.35
C ASP A 102 6.78 2.02 9.33
N VAL A 103 6.12 1.97 8.17
CA VAL A 103 4.88 1.19 7.99
C VAL A 103 5.14 -0.30 8.21
N ALA A 104 6.19 -0.83 7.60
CA ALA A 104 6.55 -2.25 7.75
C ALA A 104 6.86 -2.59 9.21
N THR A 105 7.59 -1.73 9.91
CA THR A 105 7.91 -1.89 11.34
C THR A 105 6.64 -1.94 12.20
N GLN A 106 5.72 -0.99 12.00
CA GLN A 106 4.46 -0.96 12.75
C GLN A 106 3.61 -2.21 12.45
N LEU A 107 3.54 -2.62 11.19
CA LEU A 107 2.83 -3.83 10.76
C LEU A 107 3.39 -5.08 11.41
N ILE A 108 4.72 -5.23 11.42
CA ILE A 108 5.40 -6.37 12.07
C ILE A 108 5.07 -6.38 13.57
N GLY A 109 5.03 -5.21 14.22
CA GLY A 109 4.58 -5.06 15.60
C GLY A 109 3.17 -5.63 15.82
N TYR A 110 2.22 -5.30 14.94
CA TYR A 110 0.86 -5.86 14.97
C TYR A 110 0.80 -7.37 14.79
N VAL A 111 1.55 -7.91 13.81
CA VAL A 111 1.53 -9.35 13.51
C VAL A 111 2.12 -10.18 14.65
N ASN A 112 3.09 -9.63 15.39
CA ASN A 112 3.78 -10.31 16.49
C ASN A 112 3.14 -10.09 17.88
N SER A 113 2.03 -9.33 17.96
CA SER A 113 1.35 -9.03 19.22
C SER A 113 0.35 -10.09 19.68
#